data_AF-A0A7W9CTT1-F1
#
_entry.id   AF-A0A7W9CTT1-F1
#
_cell.length_a   1.000
_cell.length_b   1.000
_cell.length_c   1.000
_cell.angle_alpha   90.00
_cell.angle_beta   90.00
_cell.angle_gamma   90.00
#
_symmetry.space_group_name_H-M   'P 1'
#
loop_
_entity.id
_entity.type
_entity.pdbx_description
1 polymer ?
#
loop_
_entity_poly.entity_id
_entity_poly.type
_entity_poly.pdbx_seq_one_letter_code
_entity_poly.pdbx_strand_id
1 'polypeptide(L)' 'MSNAYRIASGLIILGFVMLCQPLTHELFVWGFPVLLCGVVLFMILDHIPDRRPGEEETHG' A
#
# COMPACT_ATOMS: atom_id res chain seq x y z
N MET A 1 -1.40 9.42 11.61
CA MET A 1 -1.09 8.46 10.52
C MET A 1 -2.41 7.91 10.03
N SER A 2 -2.82 8.26 8.81
CA SER A 2 -4.12 7.88 8.25
C SER A 2 -4.25 6.36 8.17
N ASN A 3 -5.43 5.82 8.53
CA ASN A 3 -5.69 4.38 8.54
C ASN A 3 -5.40 3.72 7.18
N ALA A 4 -5.55 4.47 6.10
CA ALA A 4 -5.23 4.06 4.73
C ALA A 4 -3.75 3.68 4.54
N TYR A 5 -2.84 4.43 5.16
CA TYR A 5 -1.39 4.17 5.07
C TYR A 5 -1.01 2.87 5.79
N ARG A 6 -1.64 2.61 6.95
CA ARG A 6 -1.42 1.36 7.72
C ARG A 6 -1.91 0.13 6.97
N ILE A 7 -3.07 0.24 6.31
CA ILE A 7 -3.63 -0.84 5.49
C ILE A 7 -2.72 -1.12 4.29
N ALA A 8 -2.23 -0.07 3.62
CA ALA A 8 -1.38 -0.22 2.44
C ALA A 8 0.00 -0.80 2.78
N SER A 9 0.66 -0.32 3.84
CA SER A 9 1.92 -0.93 4.33
C SER A 9 1.72 -2.37 4.79
N GLY A 10 0.60 -2.69 5.45
CA GLY A 10 0.27 -4.06 5.86
C GLY A 10 0.10 -5.01 4.67
N LEU A 11 -0.56 -4.57 3.59
CA LEU A 11 -0.74 -5.34 2.36
C LEU A 11 0.58 -5.64 1.65
N ILE A 12 1.52 -4.68 1.62
CA ILE A 12 2.85 -4.89 1.03
C ILE A 12 3.64 -5.94 1.82
N ILE A 13 3.71 -5.80 3.15
CA ILE A 13 4.44 -6.73 4.01
C ILE A 13 3.83 -8.14 3.92
N LEU A 14 2.50 -8.24 3.90
CA LEU A 14 1.80 -9.51 3.77
C LEU A 14 2.11 -10.20 2.43
N GLY A 15 2.07 -9.47 1.32
CA GLY A 15 2.44 -10.00 0.00
C GLY A 15 3.91 -10.47 -0.06
N PHE A 16 4.81 -9.75 0.60
CA PHE A 16 6.24 -10.11 0.66
C PHE A 16 6.46 -11.40 1.46
N VAL A 17 5.77 -11.55 2.60
CA VAL A 17 5.82 -12.77 3.41
C VAL A 17 5.26 -13.96 2.63
N MET A 18 4.18 -13.78 1.85
CA MET A 18 3.64 -14.84 0.99
C MET A 18 4.63 -15.30 -0.09
N LEU A 19 5.38 -14.38 -0.71
CA LEU A 19 6.41 -14.70 -1.71
C LEU A 19 7.61 -15.46 -1.12
N CYS A 20 7.91 -15.25 0.17
CA CYS A 20 8.99 -15.97 0.86
C CYS A 20 8.60 -17.38 1.32
N GLN A 21 7.37 -17.86 1.11
CA GLN A 21 6.97 -19.20 1.55
C GLN A 21 7.38 -20.31 0.55
N PRO A 22 8.18 -21.32 0.95
CA PRO A 22 8.63 -22.40 0.08
C PRO A 22 7.65 -23.60 -0.01
N LEU A 23 6.58 -23.62 0.80
CA LEU A 23 5.77 -24.82 1.01
C LEU A 23 4.49 -24.91 0.15
N THR A 24 4.09 -23.85 -0.55
CA THR A 24 2.80 -23.81 -1.26
C THR A 24 2.95 -23.16 -2.63
N HIS A 25 3.10 -23.97 -3.69
CA HIS A 25 3.25 -23.50 -5.08
C HIS A 25 2.09 -22.58 -5.53
N GLU A 26 0.86 -22.91 -5.12
CA GLU A 26 -0.33 -22.10 -5.38
C GLU A 26 -0.27 -20.71 -4.73
N LEU A 27 0.27 -20.61 -3.51
CA LEU A 27 0.36 -19.36 -2.76
C LEU A 27 1.51 -18.48 -3.27
N PHE A 28 2.56 -19.09 -3.82
CA PHE A 28 3.63 -18.38 -4.52
C PHE A 28 3.13 -17.75 -5.83
N VAL A 29 2.37 -18.51 -6.63
CA VAL A 29 1.75 -18.01 -7.88
C VAL A 29 0.76 -16.88 -7.59
N TRP A 30 -0.03 -16.98 -6.53
CA TRP A 30 -0.94 -15.90 -6.09
C TRP A 30 -0.26 -14.78 -5.31
N GLY A 31 0.92 -15.02 -4.74
CA GLY A 31 1.68 -14.01 -3.99
C GLY A 31 2.15 -12.86 -4.88
N PHE A 32 2.53 -13.15 -6.12
CA PHE A 32 2.94 -12.13 -7.10
C PHE A 32 1.83 -11.12 -7.44
N PRO A 33 0.62 -11.53 -7.87
CA PRO A 33 -0.46 -10.58 -8.13
C PRO A 33 -0.96 -9.88 -6.86
N VAL A 34 -0.92 -10.53 -5.68
CA VAL A 34 -1.26 -9.91 -4.39
C VAL A 34 -0.27 -8.80 -4.02
N LEU A 35 1.04 -9.08 -4.12
CA LEU A 35 2.08 -8.08 -3.88
C LEU A 35 1.97 -6.93 -4.88
N LEU A 36 1.80 -7.23 -6.17
CA LEU A 36 1.66 -6.23 -7.23
C LEU A 36 0.44 -5.33 -6.99
N CYS A 37 -0.70 -5.90 -6.60
CA CYS A 37 -1.89 -5.15 -6.24
C CYS A 37 -1.65 -4.24 -5.03
N GLY A 38 -0.99 -4.74 -3.97
CA GLY A 38 -0.63 -3.94 -2.79
C GLY A 38 0.31 -2.78 -3.11
N VAL A 39 1.32 -3.01 -3.96
CA VAL A 39 2.25 -1.96 -4.42
C VAL A 39 1.54 -0.92 -5.28
N VAL A 40 0.69 -1.34 -6.22
CA VAL A 40 -0.09 -0.42 -7.07
C VAL A 40 -1.03 0.43 -6.21
N LEU A 41 -1.75 -0.16 -5.25
CA LEU A 41 -2.58 0.59 -4.30
C LEU A 41 -1.78 1.60 -3.49
N PHE A 42 -0.60 1.21 -2.99
CA PHE A 42 0.28 2.13 -2.26
C PHE A 42 0.78 3.25 -3.16
N MET A 43 1.16 2.95 -4.39
CA MET A 43 1.61 3.92 -5.38
C MET A 43 0.49 4.91 -5.77
N ILE A 44 -0.76 4.43 -5.87
CA ILE A 44 -1.93 5.29 -6.07
C ILE A 44 -2.15 6.21 -4.86
N LEU A 45 -2.11 5.67 -3.65
CA LEU A 45 -2.27 6.48 -2.43
C LEU A 45 -1.14 7.50 -2.26
N ASP A 46 0.08 7.16 -2.64
CA ASP A 46 1.25 8.04 -2.61
C ASP A 46 1.11 9.18 -3.64
N HIS A 47 0.50 8.90 -4.79
CA HIS A 47 0.28 9.86 -5.86
C HIS A 47 -1.05 10.61 -5.78
N ILE A 48 -1.96 10.26 -4.87
CA ILE A 48 -3.07 11.13 -4.47
C ILE A 48 -2.44 12.16 -3.52
N PRO A 49 -2.11 13.39 -3.99
CA PRO A 49 -1.74 14.44 -3.08
C PRO A 49 -2.91 14.57 -2.11
N ASP A 50 -2.61 14.42 -0.83
CA ASP A 50 -3.51 14.79 0.26
C ASP A 50 -4.05 16.16 -0.12
N ARG A 51 -5.31 16.20 -0.56
CA ARG A 51 -5.93 17.41 -1.06
C ARG A 51 -6.18 18.24 0.18
N ARG A 52 -5.13 18.85 0.75
CA ARG A 52 -5.23 19.96 1.69
C ARG A 52 -5.95 21.05 0.91
N PRO A 53 -7.23 21.32 1.19
CA PRO A 53 -7.78 22.60 0.80
C PRO A 53 -7.06 23.62 1.70
N GLY A 54 -6.55 24.69 1.10
CA GLY A 54 -5.59 25.60 1.74
C GLY A 54 -5.93 26.01 3.17
N GLU A 55 -4.91 25.95 4.02
CA GLU A 55 -4.76 26.84 5.18
C GLU A 55 -3.39 27.50 5.07
N GLU A 56 -3.17 28.10 3.90
CA GLU A 56 -2.26 29.23 3.75
C GLU A 56 -3.21 30.44 3.66
N GLU A 57 -2.81 31.59 4.21
CA GLU A 57 -3.51 32.90 4.12
C GLU A 57 -4.84 33.11 4.92
N THR A 58 -4.75 33.36 6.25
CA THR A 58 -5.36 34.53 6.94
C THR A 58 -5.15 34.50 8.48
N HIS A 59 -4.04 35.09 8.93
CA HIS A 59 -3.88 36.01 10.08
C HIS A 59 -2.37 36.23 10.24
N GLY A 60 -1.78 37.41 10.02
CA GLY A 60 -2.30 38.75 10.23
C GLY A 60 -2.07 39.15 11.68
#